data_AF-A0A2E9ZK56-F1
#
_entry.id   AF-A0A2E9ZK56-F1
#
_cell.length_a   1.000
_cell.length_b   1.000
_cell.length_c   1.000
_cell.angle_alpha   90.00
_cell.angle_beta   90.00
_cell.angle_gamma   90.00
#
_symmetry.space_group_name_H-M   'P 1'
#
loop_
_entity.id
_entity.type
_entity.pdbx_description
1 polymer ?
#
loop_
_entity_poly.entity_id
_entity_poly.type
_entity_poly.pdbx_seq_one_letter_code
_entity_poly.pdbx_strand_id
1 'polypeptide(L)'
;MPATNQAIQQDRRKLLIDATITAIAEYGLSQLTLAKISSIAGLTAGTVNFHFDSKESLLLETLNFVSQEFENSIAQALEQCGSNPAKRLAAIINTTHDPDITEYRKMAVWHAFDSESRAREDYQLICGARDRQSFAIILELCEQIIRQQNKEAEINARAIANAICGLNDELWKEILFASEDYDRDEARNVCMRFLASIFPWCYEMPAVLPGDPQATMSDPVSVVKAGAADLDQASALFDLYRQFYEQKANPALAREYLGERLSNGDSVIFLALDNKGSALGFTQLYSSYCSVAAKPIWILYDLYVDSTARKNGVAKALMNRALLLARETGACRIDLETASDNIAAQALYESLGYERDQDFYKYSLEI
;
A
#
# COMPACT_ATOMS: atom_id res chain seq x y z
N MET A 1 -24.27 30.50 20.13
CA MET A 1 -24.18 30.25 18.68
C MET A 1 -22.89 30.74 17.96
N PRO A 2 -21.73 31.03 18.61
CA PRO A 2 -20.50 31.36 17.86
C PRO A 2 -19.68 30.12 17.41
N ALA A 3 -19.75 29.00 18.14
CA ALA A 3 -18.96 27.79 17.83
C ALA A 3 -19.31 27.14 16.48
N THR A 4 -20.59 27.21 16.05
CA THR A 4 -21.06 26.59 14.80
C THR A 4 -20.55 27.31 13.55
N ASN A 5 -20.35 28.64 13.61
CA ASN A 5 -19.92 29.41 12.44
C ASN A 5 -18.40 29.29 12.20
N GLN A 6 -17.59 29.20 13.27
CA GLN A 6 -16.16 28.94 13.15
C GLN A 6 -15.85 27.53 12.62
N ALA A 7 -16.62 26.51 13.05
CA ALA A 7 -16.48 25.15 12.52
C ALA A 7 -16.75 25.09 11.02
N ILE A 8 -17.86 25.69 10.56
CA ILE A 8 -18.20 25.78 9.13
C ILE A 8 -17.12 26.52 8.33
N GLN A 9 -16.52 27.57 8.89
CA GLN A 9 -15.43 28.29 8.24
C GLN A 9 -14.15 27.45 8.15
N GLN A 10 -13.81 26.68 9.18
CA GLN A 10 -12.67 25.77 9.16
C GLN A 10 -12.87 24.62 8.16
N ASP A 11 -14.07 24.06 8.09
CA ASP A 11 -14.41 23.00 7.13
C ASP A 11 -14.27 23.51 5.68
N ARG A 12 -14.71 24.74 5.41
CA ARG A 12 -14.53 25.38 4.10
C ARG A 12 -13.06 25.65 3.76
N ARG A 13 -12.25 26.05 4.74
CA ARG A 13 -10.79 26.19 4.53
C ARG A 13 -10.16 24.86 4.16
N LYS A 14 -10.49 23.77 4.86
CA LYS A 14 -10.01 22.41 4.55
C LYS A 14 -10.43 21.96 3.15
N LEU A 15 -11.68 22.20 2.75
CA LEU A 15 -12.16 21.90 1.39
C LEU A 15 -11.37 22.66 0.31
N LEU A 16 -11.04 23.93 0.55
CA LEU A 16 -10.24 24.72 -0.38
C LEU A 16 -8.79 24.24 -0.46
N ILE A 17 -8.21 23.79 0.65
CA ILE A 17 -6.88 23.19 0.68
C ILE A 17 -6.88 21.87 -0.11
N ASP A 18 -7.83 20.96 0.14
CA ASP A 18 -7.94 19.68 -0.59
C ASP A 18 -8.18 19.88 -2.10
N ALA A 19 -9.03 20.85 -2.46
CA ALA A 19 -9.24 21.23 -3.85
C ALA A 19 -7.96 21.81 -4.49
N THR A 20 -7.14 22.53 -3.71
CA THR A 20 -5.86 23.06 -4.18
C THR A 20 -4.84 21.95 -4.38
N ILE A 21 -4.76 20.97 -3.47
CA ILE A 21 -3.93 19.76 -3.60
C ILE A 21 -4.30 19.01 -4.90
N THR A 22 -5.59 18.77 -5.11
CA THR A 22 -6.12 18.11 -6.32
C THR A 22 -5.76 18.90 -7.58
N ALA A 23 -5.97 20.22 -7.55
CA ALA A 23 -5.68 21.06 -8.71
C ALA A 23 -4.17 21.13 -9.03
N ILE A 24 -3.30 21.11 -8.03
CA ILE A 24 -1.84 21.03 -8.24
C ILE A 24 -1.48 19.70 -8.90
N ALA A 25 -2.02 18.59 -8.39
CA ALA A 25 -1.73 17.27 -8.92
C ALA A 25 -2.20 17.08 -10.38
N GLU A 26 -3.37 17.62 -10.73
CA GLU A 26 -3.93 17.46 -12.09
C GLU A 26 -3.37 18.46 -13.11
N TYR A 27 -3.07 19.71 -12.69
CA TYR A 27 -2.78 20.80 -13.63
C TYR A 27 -1.42 21.47 -13.42
N GLY A 28 -0.75 21.23 -12.29
CA GLY A 28 0.49 21.91 -11.91
C GLY A 28 0.31 23.38 -11.49
N LEU A 29 1.33 23.97 -10.86
CA LEU A 29 1.27 25.33 -10.28
C LEU A 29 0.96 26.45 -11.29
N SER A 30 1.48 26.32 -12.51
CA SER A 30 1.41 27.35 -13.56
C SER A 30 -0.01 27.55 -14.10
N GLN A 31 -0.82 26.50 -14.15
CA GLN A 31 -2.19 26.51 -14.71
C GLN A 31 -3.27 26.77 -13.65
N LEU A 32 -2.88 26.97 -12.39
CA LEU A 32 -3.82 27.17 -11.29
C LEU A 32 -4.45 28.57 -11.32
N THR A 33 -5.77 28.61 -11.10
CA THR A 33 -6.53 29.83 -10.87
C THR A 33 -7.50 29.62 -9.71
N LEU A 34 -7.87 30.70 -9.00
CA LEU A 34 -8.87 30.62 -7.92
C LEU A 34 -10.22 30.10 -8.41
N ALA A 35 -10.59 30.39 -9.67
CA ALA A 35 -11.82 29.89 -10.29
C ALA A 35 -11.79 28.36 -10.50
N LYS A 36 -10.64 27.80 -10.87
CA LYS A 36 -10.49 26.35 -11.02
C LYS A 36 -10.58 25.66 -9.66
N ILE A 37 -9.88 26.19 -8.65
CA ILE A 37 -9.93 25.67 -7.28
C ILE A 37 -11.35 25.74 -6.71
N SER A 38 -12.05 26.86 -6.91
CA SER A 38 -13.43 27.00 -6.44
C SER A 38 -14.37 25.99 -7.10
N SER A 39 -14.18 25.73 -8.40
CA SER A 39 -14.94 24.72 -9.14
C SER A 39 -14.72 23.32 -8.58
N ILE A 40 -13.47 22.95 -8.28
CA ILE A 40 -13.13 21.64 -7.69
C ILE A 40 -13.71 21.51 -6.29
N ALA A 41 -13.65 22.58 -5.48
CA ALA A 41 -14.23 22.59 -4.13
C ALA A 41 -15.77 22.61 -4.10
N GLY A 42 -16.44 22.78 -5.24
CA GLY A 42 -17.89 23.00 -5.29
C GLY A 42 -18.33 24.32 -4.63
N LEU A 43 -17.45 25.31 -4.57
CA LEU A 43 -17.67 26.61 -3.93
C LEU A 43 -17.69 27.75 -4.95
N THR A 44 -18.31 28.88 -4.56
CA THR A 44 -18.28 30.08 -5.41
C THR A 44 -16.95 30.81 -5.28
N ALA A 45 -16.53 31.55 -6.31
CA ALA A 45 -15.32 32.37 -6.27
C ALA A 45 -15.33 33.39 -5.10
N GLY A 46 -16.50 33.93 -4.76
CA GLY A 46 -16.67 34.83 -3.62
C GLY A 46 -16.39 34.16 -2.26
N THR A 47 -16.63 32.84 -2.14
CA THR A 47 -16.29 32.07 -0.94
C THR A 47 -14.78 31.91 -0.78
N VAL A 48 -14.03 31.75 -1.87
CA VAL A 48 -12.57 31.63 -1.82
C VAL A 48 -11.94 32.93 -1.34
N ASN A 49 -12.35 34.06 -1.92
CA ASN A 49 -11.86 35.40 -1.53
C ASN A 49 -12.23 35.79 -0.09
N PHE A 50 -13.22 35.14 0.52
CA PHE A 50 -13.55 35.34 1.93
C PHE A 50 -12.57 34.61 2.87
N HIS A 51 -11.95 33.52 2.40
CA HIS A 51 -11.03 32.70 3.20
C HIS A 51 -9.55 32.97 2.90
N PHE A 52 -9.24 33.41 1.67
CA PHE A 52 -7.89 33.61 1.18
C PHE A 52 -7.83 34.88 0.33
N ASP A 53 -6.94 35.79 0.70
CA ASP A 53 -6.80 37.10 0.05
C ASP A 53 -6.20 37.00 -1.36
N SER A 54 -5.46 35.92 -1.65
CA SER A 54 -4.83 35.67 -2.94
C SER A 54 -4.59 34.19 -3.24
N LYS A 55 -4.29 33.86 -4.50
CA LYS A 55 -3.82 32.52 -4.92
C LYS A 55 -2.58 32.12 -4.12
N GLU A 56 -1.65 33.05 -3.92
CA GLU A 56 -0.40 32.83 -3.20
C GLU A 56 -0.66 32.48 -1.73
N SER A 57 -1.60 33.17 -1.07
CA SER A 57 -1.96 32.86 0.33
C SER A 57 -2.54 31.45 0.48
N LEU A 58 -3.34 31.00 -0.49
CA LEU A 58 -3.91 29.65 -0.51
C LEU A 58 -2.85 28.58 -0.81
N LEU A 59 -1.91 28.86 -1.71
CA LEU A 59 -0.79 27.97 -2.00
C LEU A 59 0.11 27.79 -0.77
N LEU A 60 0.45 28.88 -0.07
CA LEU A 60 1.23 28.83 1.16
C LEU A 60 0.50 28.06 2.28
N GLU A 61 -0.80 28.30 2.45
CA GLU A 61 -1.60 27.54 3.42
C GLU A 61 -1.63 26.04 3.07
N THR A 62 -1.73 25.71 1.78
CA THR A 62 -1.71 24.32 1.30
C THR A 62 -0.36 23.66 1.58
N LEU A 63 0.74 24.34 1.31
CA LEU A 63 2.08 23.85 1.63
C LEU A 63 2.26 23.64 3.14
N ASN A 64 1.82 24.60 3.96
CA ASN A 64 1.86 24.50 5.43
C ASN A 64 1.00 23.33 5.93
N PHE A 65 -0.18 23.12 5.35
CA PHE A 65 -1.04 22.01 5.72
C PHE A 65 -0.36 20.65 5.49
N VAL A 66 0.17 20.41 4.30
CA VAL A 66 0.86 19.14 3.97
C VAL A 66 2.13 18.98 4.81
N SER A 67 2.85 20.07 5.07
CA SER A 67 4.04 20.06 5.94
C SER A 67 3.70 19.70 7.38
N GLN A 68 2.69 20.34 7.95
CA GLN A 68 2.29 20.10 9.34
C GLN A 68 1.73 18.69 9.53
N GLU A 69 0.96 18.18 8.55
CA GLU A 69 0.45 16.81 8.58
C GLU A 69 1.59 15.78 8.60
N PHE A 70 2.62 15.98 7.77
CA PHE A 70 3.82 15.15 7.76
C PHE A 70 4.56 15.20 9.09
N GLU A 71 4.86 16.41 9.60
CA GLU A 71 5.57 16.62 10.86
C GLU A 71 4.82 16.00 12.05
N ASN A 72 3.51 16.18 12.12
CA ASN A 72 2.68 15.63 13.18
C ASN A 72 2.70 14.09 13.19
N SER A 73 2.67 13.49 12.00
CA SER A 73 2.68 12.03 11.85
C SER A 73 4.01 11.44 12.32
N ILE A 74 5.12 12.08 11.97
CA ILE A 74 6.45 11.71 12.47
C ILE A 74 6.55 11.90 13.99
N ALA A 75 6.07 13.03 14.52
CA ALA A 75 6.09 13.28 15.96
C ALA A 75 5.30 12.21 16.72
N GLN A 76 4.09 11.87 16.25
CA GLN A 76 3.24 10.85 16.85
C GLN A 76 3.89 9.46 16.80
N ALA A 77 4.51 9.08 15.68
CA ALA A 77 5.23 7.82 15.55
C ALA A 77 6.42 7.74 16.53
N LEU A 78 7.13 8.85 16.71
CA LEU A 78 8.27 8.94 17.63
C LEU A 78 7.85 8.89 19.10
N GLU A 79 6.70 9.46 19.47
CA GLU A 79 6.15 9.37 20.83
C GLU A 79 5.85 7.93 21.24
N GLN A 80 5.38 7.10 20.30
CA GLN A 80 5.03 5.70 20.53
C GLN A 80 6.26 4.77 20.70
N CYS A 81 7.44 5.20 20.24
CA CYS A 81 8.64 4.34 20.16
C CYS A 81 9.60 4.45 21.36
N GLY A 82 9.30 5.32 22.34
CA GLY A 82 10.17 5.56 23.48
C GLY A 82 11.54 6.17 23.08
N SER A 83 12.60 5.84 23.83
CA SER A 83 13.94 6.43 23.65
C SER A 83 14.92 5.57 22.84
N ASN A 84 14.51 4.41 22.31
CA ASN A 84 15.41 3.56 21.53
C ASN A 84 15.65 4.17 20.14
N PRO A 85 16.90 4.55 19.78
CA PRO A 85 17.15 5.28 18.54
C PRO A 85 16.92 4.44 17.28
N ALA A 86 17.15 3.13 17.34
CA ALA A 86 16.87 2.24 16.22
C ALA A 86 15.36 2.10 15.94
N LYS A 87 14.56 1.94 16.99
CA LYS A 87 13.09 1.92 16.85
C LYS A 87 12.56 3.24 16.30
N ARG A 88 13.10 4.37 16.79
CA ARG A 88 12.73 5.72 16.32
C ARG A 88 13.09 5.93 14.84
N LEU A 89 14.27 5.49 14.41
CA LEU A 89 14.67 5.59 13.01
C LEU A 89 13.80 4.74 12.09
N ALA A 90 13.50 3.50 12.48
CA ALA A 90 12.56 2.66 11.74
C ALA A 90 11.13 3.25 11.73
N ALA A 91 10.68 3.89 12.80
CA ALA A 91 9.38 4.54 12.86
C ALA A 91 9.27 5.71 11.89
N ILE A 92 10.33 6.53 11.76
CA ILE A 92 10.41 7.60 10.76
C ILE A 92 10.23 7.00 9.36
N ILE A 93 11.05 6.01 9.00
CA ILE A 93 10.99 5.35 7.69
C ILE A 93 9.61 4.74 7.42
N ASN A 94 9.02 4.04 8.38
CA ASN A 94 7.69 3.46 8.19
C ASN A 94 6.62 4.53 7.93
N THR A 95 6.72 5.67 8.61
CA THR A 95 5.80 6.80 8.47
C THR A 95 6.00 7.52 7.14
N THR A 96 7.24 7.62 6.63
CA THR A 96 7.52 8.21 5.31
C THR A 96 7.04 7.35 4.14
N HIS A 97 6.49 6.16 4.39
CA HIS A 97 5.81 5.34 3.39
C HIS A 97 4.34 5.07 3.72
N ASP A 98 3.78 5.78 4.71
CA ASP A 98 2.37 5.67 5.08
C ASP A 98 1.49 6.20 3.93
N PRO A 99 0.45 5.46 3.49
CA PRO A 99 -0.40 5.85 2.36
C PRO A 99 -1.15 7.15 2.59
N ASP A 100 -1.52 7.49 3.82
CA ASP A 100 -2.26 8.73 4.12
C ASP A 100 -1.34 9.94 4.02
N ILE A 101 -0.05 9.75 4.30
CA ILE A 101 0.98 10.79 4.31
C ILE A 101 1.63 10.97 2.94
N THR A 102 1.82 9.86 2.22
CA THR A 102 2.48 9.82 0.91
C THR A 102 1.51 9.47 -0.21
N GLU A 103 0.31 10.01 -0.10
CA GLU A 103 -0.69 10.02 -1.16
C GLU A 103 -0.18 10.82 -2.37
N TYR A 104 -0.54 10.39 -3.60
CA TYR A 104 0.08 10.87 -4.82
C TYR A 104 -0.14 12.38 -5.07
N ARG A 105 -1.31 12.94 -4.73
CA ARG A 105 -1.58 14.37 -4.89
C ARG A 105 -0.71 15.19 -3.93
N LYS A 106 -0.53 14.73 -2.69
CA LYS A 106 0.39 15.35 -1.73
C LYS A 106 1.84 15.27 -2.20
N MET A 107 2.26 14.16 -2.80
CA MET A 107 3.59 14.06 -3.43
C MET A 107 3.75 15.06 -4.58
N ALA A 108 2.72 15.25 -5.40
CA ALA A 108 2.75 16.22 -6.49
C ALA A 108 2.86 17.66 -5.98
N VAL A 109 2.18 17.96 -4.87
CA VAL A 109 2.34 19.22 -4.12
C VAL A 109 3.79 19.40 -3.70
N TRP A 110 4.38 18.44 -3.00
CA TRP A 110 5.76 18.54 -2.53
C TRP A 110 6.75 18.83 -3.65
N HIS A 111 6.70 18.04 -4.72
CA HIS A 111 7.61 18.23 -5.84
C HIS A 111 7.41 19.57 -6.56
N ALA A 112 6.16 20.04 -6.69
CA ALA A 112 5.89 21.32 -7.33
C ALA A 112 6.49 22.48 -6.52
N PHE A 113 6.27 22.51 -5.20
CA PHE A 113 6.82 23.56 -4.33
C PHE A 113 8.34 23.47 -4.20
N ASP A 114 8.91 22.27 -4.05
CA ASP A 114 10.36 22.06 -3.93
C ASP A 114 11.09 22.52 -5.19
N SER A 115 10.51 22.30 -6.38
CA SER A 115 11.08 22.75 -7.66
C SER A 115 11.17 24.28 -7.79
N GLU A 116 10.25 25.02 -7.17
CA GLU A 116 10.21 26.48 -7.17
C GLU A 116 10.92 27.11 -5.96
N SER A 117 11.25 26.31 -4.93
CA SER A 117 11.78 26.79 -3.63
C SER A 117 13.02 27.67 -3.75
N ARG A 118 13.92 27.40 -4.69
CA ARG A 118 15.11 28.22 -4.93
C ARG A 118 14.78 29.66 -5.39
N ALA A 119 13.67 29.84 -6.09
CA ALA A 119 13.23 31.13 -6.61
C ALA A 119 12.27 31.86 -5.65
N ARG A 120 11.81 31.20 -4.58
CA ARG A 120 10.73 31.63 -3.71
C ARG A 120 11.14 31.49 -2.24
N GLU A 121 11.54 32.60 -1.64
CA GLU A 121 12.02 32.64 -0.23
C GLU A 121 10.97 32.11 0.74
N ASP A 122 9.69 32.41 0.52
CA ASP A 122 8.57 31.91 1.30
C ASP A 122 8.43 30.38 1.25
N TYR A 123 8.65 29.76 0.08
CA TYR A 123 8.68 28.30 -0.04
C TYR A 123 9.94 27.71 0.60
N GLN A 124 11.10 28.36 0.41
CA GLN A 124 12.36 27.92 1.01
C GLN A 124 12.32 27.93 2.53
N LEU A 125 11.61 28.89 3.14
CA LEU A 125 11.42 28.95 4.59
C LEU A 125 10.64 27.74 5.11
N ILE A 126 9.65 27.25 4.37
CA ILE A 126 8.83 26.10 4.77
C ILE A 126 9.55 24.79 4.42
N CYS A 127 9.77 24.51 3.14
CA CYS A 127 10.38 23.25 2.68
C CYS A 127 11.80 23.09 3.23
N GLY A 128 12.61 24.15 3.16
CA GLY A 128 14.00 24.09 3.60
C GLY A 128 14.15 23.94 5.11
N ALA A 129 13.23 24.50 5.93
CA ALA A 129 13.25 24.27 7.37
C ALA A 129 12.90 22.83 7.71
N ARG A 130 11.83 22.30 7.10
CA ARG A 130 11.42 20.90 7.22
C ARG A 130 12.54 19.93 6.83
N ASP A 131 13.20 20.16 5.71
CA ASP A 131 14.28 19.28 5.23
C ASP A 131 15.45 19.25 6.20
N ARG A 132 15.86 20.43 6.69
CA ARG A 132 16.93 20.54 7.69
C ARG A 132 16.54 19.85 8.99
N GLN A 133 15.30 19.98 9.44
CA GLN A 133 14.80 19.35 10.66
C GLN A 133 14.77 17.82 10.51
N SER A 134 14.22 17.32 9.41
CA SER A 134 14.14 15.87 9.14
C SER A 134 15.52 15.25 9.05
N PHE A 135 16.45 15.90 8.33
CA PHE A 135 17.84 15.46 8.25
C PHE A 135 18.53 15.46 9.63
N ALA A 136 18.32 16.51 10.43
CA ALA A 136 18.92 16.60 11.77
C ALA A 136 18.47 15.46 12.69
N ILE A 137 17.17 15.11 12.67
CA ILE A 137 16.64 13.99 13.46
C ILE A 137 17.25 12.66 13.00
N ILE A 138 17.30 12.40 11.69
CA ILE A 138 17.88 11.16 11.14
C ILE A 138 19.37 11.07 11.47
N LEU A 139 20.11 12.18 11.33
CA LEU A 139 21.53 12.27 11.69
C LEU A 139 21.76 11.95 13.16
N GLU A 140 21.00 12.59 14.05
CA GLU A 140 21.12 12.37 15.50
C GLU A 140 20.86 10.91 15.87
N LEU A 141 19.82 10.29 15.29
CA LEU A 141 19.52 8.88 15.51
C LEU A 141 20.64 7.96 15.00
N CYS A 142 21.22 8.24 13.83
CA CYS A 142 22.36 7.50 13.31
C CYS A 142 23.58 7.63 14.24
N GLU A 143 23.89 8.84 14.71
CA GLU A 143 24.98 9.08 15.67
C GLU A 143 24.77 8.29 16.97
N GLN A 144 23.55 8.28 17.50
CA GLN A 144 23.22 7.51 18.70
C GLN A 144 23.37 6.00 18.49
N ILE A 145 22.89 5.45 17.37
CA ILE A 145 23.00 4.02 17.03
C ILE A 145 24.47 3.60 16.92
N ILE A 146 25.29 4.41 16.23
CA ILE A 146 26.71 4.12 16.01
C ILE A 146 27.50 4.19 17.33
N ARG A 147 27.26 5.24 18.14
CA ARG A 147 27.90 5.43 19.45
C ARG A 147 27.59 4.31 20.43
N GLN A 148 26.35 3.79 20.42
CA GLN A 148 25.96 2.67 21.29
C GLN A 148 26.78 1.39 21.05
N GLN A 149 27.39 1.23 19.87
CA GLN A 149 28.27 0.10 19.53
C GLN A 149 29.74 0.49 19.40
N ASN A 150 30.12 1.73 19.75
CA ASN A 150 31.48 2.26 19.59
C ASN A 150 32.02 2.15 18.15
N LYS A 151 31.18 2.41 17.14
CA LYS A 151 31.52 2.26 15.71
C LYS A 151 31.86 3.56 14.99
N GLU A 152 32.08 4.66 15.72
CA GLU A 152 32.31 6.00 15.14
C GLU A 152 33.56 6.08 14.25
N ALA A 153 34.55 5.21 14.47
CA ALA A 153 35.75 5.13 13.64
C ALA A 153 35.52 4.40 12.30
N GLU A 154 34.46 3.58 12.20
CA GLU A 154 34.16 2.74 11.04
C GLU A 154 33.04 3.33 10.18
N ILE A 155 32.06 3.99 10.80
CA ILE A 155 30.81 4.40 10.14
C ILE A 155 30.58 5.90 10.30
N ASN A 156 30.43 6.59 9.16
CA ASN A 156 30.14 8.01 9.14
C ASN A 156 28.62 8.26 9.21
N ALA A 157 28.13 8.70 10.36
CA ALA A 157 26.71 8.96 10.59
C ALA A 157 26.07 9.90 9.55
N ARG A 158 26.80 10.94 9.14
CA ARG A 158 26.32 11.91 8.14
C ARG A 158 26.18 11.29 6.75
N ALA A 159 27.11 10.43 6.37
CA ALA A 159 27.01 9.68 5.11
C ALA A 159 25.79 8.76 5.11
N ILE A 160 25.54 8.07 6.24
CA ILE A 160 24.36 7.21 6.38
C ILE A 160 23.07 8.02 6.36
N ALA A 161 22.99 9.14 7.08
CA ALA A 161 21.82 10.02 7.06
C ALA A 161 21.52 10.56 5.66
N ASN A 162 22.54 10.99 4.91
CA ASN A 162 22.38 11.40 3.51
C ASN A 162 21.86 10.25 2.63
N ALA A 163 22.35 9.02 2.83
CA ALA A 163 21.91 7.86 2.08
C ALA A 163 20.44 7.50 2.39
N ILE A 164 20.02 7.58 3.65
CA ILE A 164 18.61 7.38 4.06
C ILE A 164 17.71 8.41 3.41
N CYS A 165 18.05 9.71 3.52
CA CYS A 165 17.27 10.77 2.90
C CYS A 165 17.21 10.59 1.38
N GLY A 166 18.34 10.33 0.72
CA GLY A 166 18.39 10.13 -0.73
C GLY A 166 17.58 8.91 -1.20
N LEU A 167 17.57 7.82 -0.42
CA LEU A 167 16.75 6.65 -0.71
C LEU A 167 15.25 6.98 -0.59
N ASN A 168 14.86 7.70 0.46
CA ASN A 168 13.48 8.14 0.65
C ASN A 168 13.02 9.08 -0.48
N ASP A 169 13.87 10.04 -0.87
CA ASP A 169 13.59 10.96 -1.98
C ASP A 169 13.39 10.22 -3.31
N GLU A 170 14.14 9.14 -3.56
CA GLU A 170 13.98 8.33 -4.76
C GLU A 170 12.67 7.54 -4.75
N LEU A 171 12.36 6.89 -3.63
CA LEU A 171 11.12 6.14 -3.46
C LEU A 171 9.88 7.04 -3.52
N TRP A 172 9.97 8.29 -3.08
CA TRP A 172 8.88 9.27 -3.22
C TRP A 172 8.66 9.71 -4.65
N LYS A 173 9.73 9.84 -5.45
CA LYS A 173 9.58 10.11 -6.89
C LYS A 173 8.88 8.95 -7.58
N GLU A 174 9.17 7.71 -7.21
CA GLU A 174 8.48 6.56 -7.76
C GLU A 174 6.96 6.64 -7.53
N ILE A 175 6.48 7.17 -6.40
CA ILE A 175 5.03 7.41 -6.16
C ILE A 175 4.42 8.35 -7.22
N LEU A 176 5.19 9.29 -7.76
CA LEU A 176 4.70 10.20 -8.81
C LEU A 176 4.63 9.56 -10.19
N PHE A 177 5.53 8.61 -10.46
CA PHE A 177 5.66 8.00 -11.79
C PHE A 177 4.94 6.66 -11.90
N ALA A 178 4.87 5.91 -10.81
CA ALA A 178 4.01 4.77 -10.66
C ALA A 178 2.57 5.27 -10.45
N SER A 179 1.65 4.78 -11.26
CA SER A 179 0.21 4.95 -11.03
C SER A 179 -0.24 4.14 -9.80
N GLU A 180 -1.42 3.50 -9.82
CA GLU A 180 -1.95 2.65 -8.74
C GLU A 180 -1.06 1.44 -8.37
N ASP A 181 0.04 1.20 -9.11
CA ASP A 181 0.94 0.05 -8.98
C ASP A 181 2.13 0.26 -8.02
N TYR A 182 2.23 1.40 -7.31
CA TYR A 182 3.34 1.64 -6.38
C TYR A 182 3.30 0.67 -5.18
N ASP A 183 4.27 -0.24 -5.11
CA ASP A 183 4.38 -1.22 -4.03
C ASP A 183 5.04 -0.59 -2.78
N ARG A 184 4.20 -0.10 -1.87
CA ARG A 184 4.62 0.54 -0.62
C ARG A 184 5.36 -0.41 0.32
N ASP A 185 5.01 -1.70 0.27
CA ASP A 185 5.68 -2.72 1.06
C ASP A 185 7.10 -2.96 0.52
N GLU A 186 7.26 -2.97 -0.80
CA GLU A 186 8.59 -3.01 -1.45
C GLU A 186 9.44 -1.80 -1.06
N ALA A 187 8.91 -0.59 -1.17
CA ALA A 187 9.61 0.64 -0.78
C ALA A 187 10.08 0.59 0.68
N ARG A 188 9.19 0.20 1.60
CA ARG A 188 9.52 0.02 3.03
C ARG A 188 10.60 -1.04 3.22
N ASN A 189 10.52 -2.16 2.50
CA ASN A 189 11.48 -3.23 2.59
C ASN A 189 12.86 -2.83 2.08
N VAL A 190 12.94 -2.07 0.98
CA VAL A 190 14.19 -1.50 0.47
C VAL A 190 14.87 -0.66 1.54
N CYS A 191 14.12 0.23 2.21
CA CYS A 191 14.64 1.03 3.32
C CYS A 191 15.09 0.17 4.52
N MET A 192 14.30 -0.82 4.93
CA MET A 192 14.65 -1.68 6.06
C MET A 192 15.85 -2.59 5.77
N ARG A 193 16.01 -3.07 4.53
CA ARG A 193 17.20 -3.83 4.08
C ARG A 193 18.43 -2.95 4.06
N PHE A 194 18.32 -1.71 3.58
CA PHE A 194 19.39 -0.74 3.67
C PHE A 194 19.82 -0.53 5.13
N LEU A 195 18.87 -0.31 6.04
CA LEU A 195 19.17 -0.19 7.47
C LEU A 195 19.83 -1.44 8.05
N ALA A 196 19.33 -2.64 7.74
CA ALA A 196 19.91 -3.89 8.23
C ALA A 196 21.31 -4.16 7.66
N SER A 197 21.61 -3.69 6.44
CA SER A 197 22.95 -3.81 5.86
C SER A 197 24.00 -2.94 6.58
N ILE A 198 23.60 -1.77 7.08
CA ILE A 198 24.50 -0.82 7.74
C ILE A 198 24.53 -1.03 9.26
N PHE A 199 23.38 -1.37 9.85
CA PHE A 199 23.18 -1.54 11.29
C PHE A 199 22.63 -2.95 11.62
N PRO A 200 23.33 -4.04 11.25
CA PRO A 200 22.86 -5.42 11.46
C PRO A 200 22.68 -5.81 12.94
N TRP A 201 23.24 -5.04 13.87
CA TRP A 201 23.04 -5.23 15.31
C TRP A 201 21.75 -4.57 15.84
N CYS A 202 21.10 -3.73 15.03
CA CYS A 202 19.85 -3.07 15.37
C CYS A 202 18.66 -3.61 14.59
N TYR A 203 18.89 -4.08 13.36
CA TYR A 203 17.84 -4.54 12.47
C TYR A 203 18.19 -5.92 11.92
N GLU A 204 17.22 -6.82 12.00
CA GLU A 204 17.29 -8.07 11.26
C GLU A 204 17.10 -7.77 9.78
N MET A 205 17.90 -8.42 8.93
CA MET A 205 17.72 -8.33 7.49
C MET A 205 16.32 -8.84 7.15
N PRO A 206 15.42 -8.00 6.61
CA PRO A 206 14.11 -8.46 6.22
C PRO A 206 14.23 -9.64 5.25
N ALA A 207 13.33 -10.63 5.39
CA ALA A 207 13.19 -11.66 4.39
C ALA A 207 12.91 -11.01 3.02
N VAL A 208 13.51 -11.54 1.96
CA VAL A 208 13.40 -10.96 0.62
C VAL A 208 11.93 -10.90 0.20
N LEU A 209 11.48 -9.75 -0.31
CA LEU A 209 10.17 -9.64 -0.96
C LEU A 209 10.20 -10.34 -2.32
N PRO A 210 9.08 -10.97 -2.74
CA PRO A 210 9.01 -11.62 -4.04
C PRO A 210 9.11 -10.59 -5.18
N GLY A 211 10.27 -10.49 -5.84
CA GLY A 211 10.46 -9.60 -7.00
C GLY A 211 11.90 -9.26 -7.38
N ASP A 212 12.88 -9.39 -6.47
CA ASP A 212 14.29 -9.06 -6.73
C ASP A 212 15.00 -10.20 -7.54
N PRO A 213 15.55 -9.93 -8.73
CA PRO A 213 16.19 -10.94 -9.58
C PRO A 213 17.49 -11.54 -8.99
N GLN A 214 18.01 -11.01 -7.87
CA GLN A 214 19.13 -11.58 -7.10
C GLN A 214 18.71 -12.26 -5.78
N ALA A 215 17.41 -12.41 -5.52
CA ALA A 215 16.89 -13.10 -4.35
C ALA A 215 17.02 -14.63 -4.44
N THR A 216 18.02 -15.20 -3.79
CA THR A 216 17.96 -16.61 -3.38
C THR A 216 17.40 -16.73 -1.96
N MET A 217 16.11 -17.13 -1.91
CA MET A 217 15.41 -17.95 -0.91
C MET A 217 15.21 -17.43 0.53
N SER A 218 14.11 -16.70 0.77
CA SER A 218 13.07 -17.27 1.65
C SER A 218 12.36 -18.32 0.80
N ASP A 219 12.22 -19.54 1.32
CA ASP A 219 11.80 -20.72 0.57
C ASP A 219 10.71 -20.39 -0.48
N PRO A 220 11.02 -20.38 -1.81
CA PRO A 220 10.09 -19.92 -2.83
C PRO A 220 8.75 -20.62 -2.70
N VAL A 221 7.71 -19.83 -2.45
CA VAL A 221 6.34 -20.30 -2.57
C VAL A 221 6.10 -20.55 -4.05
N SER A 222 6.13 -21.81 -4.45
CA SER A 222 5.85 -22.20 -5.82
C SER A 222 4.34 -22.37 -6.00
N VAL A 223 3.76 -21.69 -6.98
CA VAL A 223 2.34 -21.84 -7.29
C VAL A 223 2.18 -22.81 -8.44
N VAL A 224 1.55 -23.96 -8.19
CA VAL A 224 1.34 -25.02 -9.16
C VAL A 224 -0.15 -25.25 -9.39
N LYS A 225 -0.53 -25.65 -10.61
CA LYS A 225 -1.89 -26.11 -10.90
C LYS A 225 -2.04 -27.51 -10.30
N ALA A 226 -3.01 -27.68 -9.40
CA ALA A 226 -3.25 -28.96 -8.74
C ALA A 226 -3.74 -30.01 -9.74
N GLY A 227 -3.13 -31.19 -9.69
CA GLY A 227 -3.59 -32.40 -10.36
C GLY A 227 -4.08 -33.46 -9.37
N ALA A 228 -4.36 -34.67 -9.86
CA ALA A 228 -4.83 -35.78 -9.02
C ALA A 228 -3.85 -36.15 -7.88
N ALA A 229 -2.54 -35.96 -8.10
CA ALA A 229 -1.51 -36.22 -7.09
C ALA A 229 -1.55 -35.23 -5.91
N ASP A 230 -2.14 -34.06 -6.11
CA ASP A 230 -2.19 -32.99 -5.11
C ASP A 230 -3.50 -32.97 -4.31
N LEU A 231 -4.44 -33.88 -4.63
CA LEU A 231 -5.78 -33.91 -4.04
C LEU A 231 -5.76 -34.00 -2.52
N ASP A 232 -4.84 -34.77 -1.93
CA ASP A 232 -4.71 -34.87 -0.47
C ASP A 232 -4.39 -33.52 0.17
N GLN A 233 -3.42 -32.78 -0.38
CA GLN A 233 -3.02 -31.47 0.16
C GLN A 233 -4.09 -30.40 -0.10
N ALA A 234 -4.68 -30.38 -1.30
CA ALA A 234 -5.75 -29.46 -1.65
C ALA A 234 -7.00 -29.66 -0.77
N SER A 235 -7.41 -30.92 -0.56
CA SER A 235 -8.60 -31.23 0.25
C SER A 235 -8.40 -30.94 1.73
N ALA A 236 -7.18 -31.11 2.26
CA ALA A 236 -6.86 -30.70 3.62
C ALA A 236 -7.03 -29.18 3.81
N LEU A 237 -6.49 -28.37 2.90
CA LEU A 237 -6.66 -26.91 2.93
C LEU A 237 -8.11 -26.48 2.71
N PHE A 238 -8.84 -27.17 1.83
CA PHE A 238 -10.25 -26.89 1.59
C PHE A 238 -11.13 -27.21 2.80
N ASP A 239 -10.84 -28.27 3.55
CA ASP A 239 -11.55 -28.53 4.81
C ASP A 239 -11.27 -27.43 5.85
N LEU A 240 -10.03 -26.94 5.94
CA LEU A 240 -9.68 -25.80 6.79
C LEU A 240 -10.39 -24.50 6.37
N TYR A 241 -10.51 -24.26 5.05
CA TYR A 241 -11.32 -23.17 4.52
C TYR A 241 -12.80 -23.29 4.93
N ARG A 242 -13.39 -24.49 4.86
CA ARG A 242 -14.76 -24.73 5.31
C ARG A 242 -14.92 -24.47 6.81
N GLN A 243 -13.95 -24.90 7.61
CA GLN A 243 -13.93 -24.63 9.06
C GLN A 243 -13.81 -23.14 9.38
N PHE A 244 -13.10 -22.36 8.54
CA PHE A 244 -13.04 -20.91 8.65
C PHE A 244 -14.43 -20.27 8.45
N TYR A 245 -15.30 -20.87 7.64
CA TYR A 245 -16.72 -20.51 7.51
C TYR A 245 -17.64 -21.32 8.43
N GLU A 246 -17.15 -21.66 9.63
CA GLU A 246 -17.90 -22.28 10.74
C GLU A 246 -18.50 -23.66 10.45
N GLN A 247 -18.04 -24.35 9.40
CA GLN A 247 -18.43 -25.73 9.15
C GLN A 247 -17.65 -26.71 10.03
N LYS A 248 -18.26 -27.86 10.34
CA LYS A 248 -17.55 -28.95 11.03
C LYS A 248 -16.51 -29.59 10.11
N ALA A 249 -15.34 -29.91 10.67
CA ALA A 249 -14.29 -30.66 9.99
C ALA A 249 -14.86 -31.94 9.37
N ASN A 250 -14.68 -32.10 8.06
CA ASN A 250 -15.12 -33.27 7.32
C ASN A 250 -14.16 -33.54 6.14
N PRO A 251 -12.99 -34.15 6.42
CA PRO A 251 -11.97 -34.40 5.40
C PRO A 251 -12.44 -35.31 4.26
N ALA A 252 -13.35 -36.27 4.55
CA ALA A 252 -13.90 -37.16 3.54
C ALA A 252 -14.72 -36.39 2.50
N LEU A 253 -15.61 -35.50 2.96
CA LEU A 253 -16.39 -34.61 2.10
C LEU A 253 -15.50 -33.67 1.29
N ALA A 254 -14.48 -33.08 1.91
CA ALA A 254 -13.55 -32.19 1.22
C ALA A 254 -12.80 -32.90 0.08
N ARG A 255 -12.33 -34.12 0.34
CA ARG A 255 -11.65 -34.96 -0.66
C ARG A 255 -12.57 -35.37 -1.80
N GLU A 256 -13.78 -35.81 -1.48
CA GLU A 256 -14.79 -36.18 -2.49
C GLU A 256 -15.13 -34.98 -3.38
N TYR A 257 -15.45 -33.84 -2.77
CA TYR A 257 -15.83 -32.62 -3.47
C TYR A 257 -14.74 -32.12 -4.43
N LEU A 258 -13.50 -31.95 -3.95
CA LEU A 258 -12.41 -31.51 -4.84
C LEU A 258 -12.01 -32.58 -5.86
N GLY A 259 -12.10 -33.85 -5.49
CA GLY A 259 -11.80 -34.97 -6.39
C GLY A 259 -12.70 -34.96 -7.62
N GLU A 260 -14.01 -34.75 -7.44
CA GLU A 260 -14.95 -34.61 -8.54
C GLU A 260 -14.59 -33.44 -9.45
N ARG A 261 -14.36 -32.24 -8.90
CA ARG A 261 -14.07 -31.03 -9.69
C ARG A 261 -12.76 -31.15 -10.48
N LEU A 262 -11.74 -31.76 -9.89
CA LEU A 262 -10.48 -32.06 -10.60
C LEU A 262 -10.69 -33.09 -11.71
N SER A 263 -11.46 -34.15 -11.46
CA SER A 263 -11.69 -35.23 -12.43
C SER A 263 -12.53 -34.80 -13.63
N ASN A 264 -13.53 -33.95 -13.39
CA ASN A 264 -14.43 -33.44 -14.42
C ASN A 264 -13.85 -32.21 -15.14
N GLY A 265 -12.86 -31.55 -14.56
CA GLY A 265 -12.31 -30.29 -15.08
C GLY A 265 -13.24 -29.09 -14.88
N ASP A 266 -14.13 -29.14 -13.89
CA ASP A 266 -15.13 -28.10 -13.63
C ASP A 266 -14.51 -26.82 -13.07
N SER A 267 -13.35 -26.95 -12.41
CA SER A 267 -12.63 -25.84 -11.79
C SER A 267 -11.12 -25.98 -11.96
N VAL A 268 -10.41 -24.86 -11.89
CA VAL A 268 -8.95 -24.82 -11.81
C VAL A 268 -8.55 -24.52 -10.37
N ILE A 269 -7.75 -25.40 -9.79
CA ILE A 269 -7.21 -25.24 -8.44
C ILE A 269 -5.71 -24.94 -8.56
N PHE A 270 -5.24 -23.91 -7.87
CA PHE A 270 -3.82 -23.65 -7.68
C PHE A 270 -3.44 -23.87 -6.22
N LEU A 271 -2.28 -24.48 -6.00
CA LEU A 271 -1.67 -24.66 -4.68
C LEU A 271 -0.40 -23.83 -4.60
N ALA A 272 -0.23 -23.16 -3.47
CA ALA A 272 1.01 -22.53 -3.09
C ALA A 272 1.80 -23.50 -2.20
N LEU A 273 2.97 -23.94 -2.66
CA LEU A 273 3.79 -24.94 -1.97
C LEU A 273 5.06 -24.29 -1.39
N ASP A 274 5.46 -24.70 -0.19
CA ASP A 274 6.79 -24.40 0.36
C ASP A 274 7.90 -25.22 -0.34
N ASN A 275 9.16 -24.97 0.04
CA ASN A 275 10.32 -25.70 -0.50
C ASN A 275 10.34 -27.20 -0.21
N LYS A 276 9.53 -27.67 0.74
CA LYS A 276 9.38 -29.08 1.09
C LYS A 276 8.23 -29.72 0.32
N GLY A 277 7.51 -28.96 -0.51
CA GLY A 277 6.34 -29.42 -1.27
C GLY A 277 5.05 -29.43 -0.46
N SER A 278 5.01 -28.78 0.71
CA SER A 278 3.84 -28.69 1.57
C SER A 278 2.95 -27.53 1.13
N ALA A 279 1.66 -27.77 0.98
CA ALA A 279 0.71 -26.74 0.57
C ALA A 279 0.39 -25.77 1.71
N LEU A 280 0.64 -24.49 1.46
CA LEU A 280 0.44 -23.37 2.37
C LEU A 280 -0.90 -22.65 2.14
N GLY A 281 -1.49 -22.82 0.96
CA GLY A 281 -2.73 -22.17 0.57
C GLY A 281 -3.19 -22.64 -0.80
N PHE A 282 -4.44 -22.31 -1.13
CA PHE A 282 -5.02 -22.64 -2.42
C PHE A 282 -5.96 -21.54 -2.94
N THR A 283 -6.19 -21.56 -4.24
CA THR A 283 -7.35 -20.89 -4.84
C THR A 283 -8.07 -21.82 -5.79
N GLN A 284 -9.39 -21.67 -5.90
CA GLN A 284 -10.24 -22.42 -6.82
C GLN A 284 -11.06 -21.45 -7.69
N LEU A 285 -10.94 -21.62 -9.00
CA LEU A 285 -11.59 -20.79 -10.01
C LEU A 285 -12.51 -21.60 -10.91
N TYR A 286 -13.65 -21.02 -11.27
CA TYR A 286 -14.62 -21.60 -12.20
C TYR A 286 -14.68 -20.75 -13.47
N SER A 287 -14.72 -21.42 -14.62
CA SER A 287 -14.86 -20.73 -15.90
C SER A 287 -16.31 -20.28 -16.10
N SER A 288 -16.50 -19.08 -16.62
CA SER A 288 -17.82 -18.56 -16.98
C SER A 288 -17.72 -17.61 -18.18
N TYR A 289 -18.82 -16.99 -18.56
CA TYR A 289 -18.91 -16.06 -19.68
C TYR A 289 -19.67 -14.80 -19.30
N CYS A 290 -19.09 -13.64 -19.64
CA CYS A 290 -19.82 -12.39 -19.59
C CYS A 290 -20.58 -12.22 -20.92
N SER A 291 -21.91 -12.35 -20.86
CA SER A 291 -22.77 -12.18 -22.05
C SER A 291 -22.73 -10.75 -22.61
N VAL A 292 -22.51 -9.74 -21.75
CA VAL A 292 -22.42 -8.32 -22.17
C VAL A 292 -21.12 -8.06 -22.93
N ALA A 293 -20.00 -8.59 -22.45
CA ALA A 293 -18.69 -8.42 -23.10
C ALA A 293 -18.46 -9.43 -24.24
N ALA A 294 -19.34 -10.43 -24.37
CA ALA A 294 -19.18 -11.58 -25.27
C ALA A 294 -17.79 -12.25 -25.15
N LYS A 295 -17.28 -12.35 -23.91
CA LYS A 295 -15.94 -12.86 -23.59
C LYS A 295 -15.96 -13.80 -22.38
N PRO A 296 -15.00 -14.75 -22.31
CA PRO A 296 -14.85 -15.58 -21.13
C PRO A 296 -14.44 -14.73 -19.91
N ILE A 297 -14.81 -15.21 -18.74
CA ILE A 297 -14.40 -14.69 -17.44
C ILE A 297 -14.01 -15.85 -16.54
N TRP A 298 -13.27 -15.56 -15.47
CA TRP A 298 -13.09 -16.49 -14.37
C TRP A 298 -13.80 -15.98 -13.14
N ILE A 299 -14.40 -16.88 -12.37
CA ILE A 299 -14.93 -16.60 -11.05
C ILE A 299 -13.97 -17.21 -10.05
N LEU A 300 -13.30 -16.39 -9.26
CA LEU A 300 -12.51 -16.85 -8.13
C LEU A 300 -13.46 -17.08 -6.96
N TYR A 301 -13.68 -18.35 -6.64
CA TYR A 301 -14.70 -18.75 -5.68
C TYR A 301 -14.08 -18.95 -4.30
N ASP A 302 -12.93 -19.63 -4.25
CA ASP A 302 -12.23 -19.93 -3.00
C ASP A 302 -10.81 -19.38 -3.03
N LEU A 303 -10.42 -18.74 -1.94
CA LEU A 303 -9.04 -18.36 -1.62
C LEU A 303 -8.81 -18.62 -0.14
N TYR A 304 -7.77 -19.39 0.17
CA TYR A 304 -7.42 -19.67 1.55
C TYR A 304 -5.91 -19.82 1.72
N VAL A 305 -5.40 -19.30 2.82
CA VAL A 305 -4.02 -19.50 3.28
C VAL A 305 -4.07 -20.01 4.71
N ASP A 306 -3.35 -21.11 4.94
CA ASP A 306 -3.19 -21.72 6.25
C ASP A 306 -2.71 -20.66 7.25
N SER A 307 -3.31 -20.67 8.44
CA SER A 307 -3.02 -19.69 9.49
C SER A 307 -1.52 -19.57 9.82
N THR A 308 -0.76 -20.66 9.70
CA THR A 308 0.67 -20.72 9.98
C THR A 308 1.54 -20.06 8.91
N ALA A 309 0.98 -19.81 7.71
CA ALA A 309 1.67 -19.26 6.54
C ALA A 309 1.19 -17.85 6.12
N ARG A 310 0.34 -17.21 6.93
CA ARG A 310 -0.19 -15.86 6.65
C ARG A 310 0.91 -14.79 6.75
N LYS A 311 0.71 -13.69 6.02
CA LYS A 311 1.64 -12.53 5.92
C LYS A 311 2.98 -12.81 5.21
N ASN A 312 3.10 -13.95 4.51
CA ASN A 312 4.27 -14.31 3.69
C ASN A 312 4.02 -14.18 2.17
N GLY A 313 3.08 -13.32 1.75
CA GLY A 313 2.78 -13.12 0.32
C GLY A 313 2.08 -14.28 -0.40
N VAL A 314 1.75 -15.38 0.29
CA VAL A 314 1.10 -16.59 -0.30
C VAL A 314 -0.17 -16.25 -1.07
N ALA A 315 -1.06 -15.44 -0.48
CA ALA A 315 -2.32 -15.04 -1.12
C ALA A 315 -2.08 -14.21 -2.39
N LYS A 316 -1.15 -13.24 -2.33
CA LYS A 316 -0.72 -12.43 -3.49
C LYS A 316 -0.18 -13.32 -4.61
N ALA A 317 0.64 -14.32 -4.28
CA ALA A 317 1.15 -15.28 -5.27
C ALA A 317 0.04 -16.10 -5.95
N LEU A 318 -0.94 -16.59 -5.18
CA LEU A 318 -2.10 -17.32 -5.71
C LEU A 318 -2.96 -16.44 -6.64
N MET A 319 -3.26 -15.20 -6.21
CA MET A 319 -4.02 -14.24 -7.01
C MET A 319 -3.31 -13.87 -8.31
N ASN A 320 -2.00 -13.66 -8.27
CA ASN A 320 -1.22 -13.38 -9.47
C ASN A 320 -1.22 -14.57 -10.44
N ARG A 321 -1.19 -15.82 -9.95
CA ARG A 321 -1.32 -16.99 -10.82
C ARG A 321 -2.72 -17.10 -11.45
N ALA A 322 -3.77 -16.76 -10.71
CA ALA A 322 -5.13 -16.64 -11.22
C ALA A 322 -5.23 -15.58 -12.34
N LEU A 323 -4.61 -14.42 -12.17
CA LEU A 323 -4.52 -13.39 -13.22
C LEU A 323 -3.81 -13.92 -14.47
N LEU A 324 -2.72 -14.65 -14.32
CA LEU A 324 -2.03 -15.29 -15.44
C LEU A 324 -2.94 -16.30 -16.16
N LEU A 325 -3.71 -17.12 -15.43
CA LEU A 325 -4.68 -18.05 -16.03
C LEU A 325 -5.72 -17.29 -16.87
N ALA A 326 -6.26 -16.19 -16.34
CA ALA A 326 -7.24 -15.38 -17.06
C ALA A 326 -6.65 -14.82 -18.37
N ARG A 327 -5.42 -14.31 -18.33
CA ARG A 327 -4.71 -13.84 -19.54
C ARG A 327 -4.43 -14.96 -20.53
N GLU A 328 -3.92 -16.10 -20.06
CA GLU A 328 -3.62 -17.30 -20.88
C GLU A 328 -4.87 -17.84 -21.60
N THR A 329 -6.04 -17.69 -20.99
CA THR A 329 -7.32 -18.19 -21.51
C THR A 329 -8.15 -17.13 -22.25
N GLY A 330 -7.63 -15.91 -22.40
CA GLY A 330 -8.32 -14.81 -23.09
C GLY A 330 -9.53 -14.25 -22.33
N ALA A 331 -9.63 -14.51 -21.03
CA ALA A 331 -10.68 -13.95 -20.18
C ALA A 331 -10.51 -12.44 -20.02
N CYS A 332 -11.63 -11.71 -20.01
CA CYS A 332 -11.60 -10.25 -19.91
C CYS A 332 -11.55 -9.71 -18.47
N ARG A 333 -11.87 -10.53 -17.47
CA ARG A 333 -11.81 -10.19 -16.04
C ARG A 333 -11.88 -11.43 -15.15
N ILE A 334 -11.62 -11.23 -13.86
CA ILE A 334 -11.85 -12.19 -12.78
C ILE A 334 -12.87 -11.57 -11.82
N ASP A 335 -13.97 -12.26 -11.61
CA ASP A 335 -15.02 -11.85 -10.67
C ASP A 335 -14.84 -12.62 -9.35
N LEU A 336 -15.06 -11.97 -8.21
CA LEU A 336 -15.02 -12.59 -6.89
C LEU A 336 -15.99 -11.91 -5.94
N GLU A 337 -16.31 -12.59 -4.85
CA GLU A 337 -17.13 -12.04 -3.78
C GLU A 337 -16.45 -12.31 -2.44
N THR A 338 -16.61 -11.40 -1.50
CA THR A 338 -16.10 -11.57 -0.14
C THR A 338 -17.08 -11.02 0.87
N ALA A 339 -17.01 -11.52 2.10
CA ALA A 339 -17.85 -11.02 3.17
C ALA A 339 -17.50 -9.55 3.47
N SER A 340 -18.52 -8.74 3.80
CA SER A 340 -18.36 -7.31 4.06
C SER A 340 -17.44 -7.00 5.24
N ASP A 341 -17.27 -7.94 6.16
CA ASP A 341 -16.39 -7.89 7.33
C ASP A 341 -15.02 -8.53 7.11
N ASN A 342 -14.77 -9.14 5.95
CA ASN A 342 -13.46 -9.69 5.59
C ASN A 342 -12.52 -8.60 5.05
N ILE A 343 -12.21 -7.63 5.91
CA ILE A 343 -11.41 -6.44 5.59
C ILE A 343 -10.01 -6.82 5.06
N ALA A 344 -9.41 -7.89 5.59
CA ALA A 344 -8.10 -8.36 5.14
C ALA A 344 -8.12 -8.84 3.68
N ALA A 345 -9.16 -9.57 3.26
CA ALA A 345 -9.30 -9.98 1.87
C ALA A 345 -9.64 -8.79 0.96
N GLN A 346 -10.50 -7.87 1.41
CA GLN A 346 -10.82 -6.65 0.67
C GLN A 346 -9.56 -5.84 0.37
N ALA A 347 -8.73 -5.57 1.39
CA ALA A 347 -7.47 -4.85 1.24
C ALA A 347 -6.50 -5.56 0.27
N LEU A 348 -6.44 -6.91 0.32
CA LEU A 348 -5.64 -7.69 -0.63
C LEU A 348 -6.14 -7.50 -2.07
N TYR A 349 -7.45 -7.61 -2.30
CA TYR A 349 -8.03 -7.48 -3.63
C TYR A 349 -7.83 -6.08 -4.19
N GLU A 350 -8.11 -5.05 -3.40
CA GLU A 350 -7.91 -3.64 -3.76
C GLU A 350 -6.44 -3.36 -4.08
N SER A 351 -5.49 -3.90 -3.30
CA SER A 351 -4.05 -3.77 -3.58
C SER A 351 -3.58 -4.44 -4.88
N LEU A 352 -4.42 -5.31 -5.46
CA LEU A 352 -4.15 -6.01 -6.72
C LEU A 352 -4.96 -5.45 -7.90
N GLY A 353 -5.59 -4.29 -7.71
CA GLY A 353 -6.38 -3.61 -8.73
C GLY A 353 -7.78 -4.18 -8.94
N TYR A 354 -8.31 -4.96 -7.99
CA TYR A 354 -9.73 -5.34 -8.02
C TYR A 354 -10.56 -4.17 -7.49
N GLU A 355 -11.56 -3.78 -8.26
CA GLU A 355 -12.48 -2.71 -7.88
C GLU A 355 -13.75 -3.29 -7.27
N ARG A 356 -14.22 -2.67 -6.18
CA ARG A 356 -15.49 -3.02 -5.55
C ARG A 356 -16.65 -2.50 -6.39
N ASP A 357 -17.50 -3.40 -6.86
CA ASP A 357 -18.73 -3.04 -7.54
C ASP A 357 -19.70 -2.26 -6.64
N GLN A 358 -20.34 -1.24 -7.21
CA GLN A 358 -21.35 -0.41 -6.54
C GLN A 358 -22.70 -0.44 -7.26
N ASP A 359 -22.77 -1.08 -8.44
CA ASP A 359 -23.93 -1.00 -9.33
C ASP A 359 -24.83 -2.24 -9.26
N PHE A 360 -24.32 -3.38 -8.80
CA PHE A 360 -25.08 -4.63 -8.73
C PHE A 360 -25.27 -5.13 -7.28
N TYR A 361 -26.45 -5.71 -7.04
CA TYR A 361 -26.77 -6.39 -5.78
C TYR A 361 -26.66 -7.90 -5.96
N LYS A 362 -26.09 -8.57 -4.95
CA LYS A 362 -26.10 -10.03 -4.84
C LYS A 362 -27.40 -10.51 -4.19
N TYR A 363 -28.11 -11.41 -4.86
CA TYR A 363 -29.27 -12.13 -4.31
C TYR A 363 -29.03 -13.63 -4.35
N SER A 364 -29.34 -14.32 -3.25
CA SER A 364 -29.27 -15.78 -3.15
C SER A 364 -30.60 -16.33 -2.64
N LEU A 365 -31.08 -17.41 -3.24
CA LEU A 365 -32.18 -18.22 -2.73
C LEU A 365 -31.61 -19.58 -2.35
N GLU A 366 -31.70 -19.94 -1.06
CA GLU A 366 -31.34 -21.27 -0.59
C GLU A 366 -32.39 -22.28 -1.10
N ILE A 367 -31.93 -23.38 -1.69
CA ILE A 367 -32.77 -24.42 -2.32
C ILE A 367 -32.78 -25.67 -1.46
#